data_AF-A0A8J8KIE0-F1
#
_entry.id   AF-A0A8J8KIE0-F1
#
_cell.length_a   1.000
_cell.length_b   1.000
_cell.length_c   1.000
_cell.angle_alpha   90.00
_cell.angle_beta   90.00
_cell.angle_gamma   90.00
#
_symmetry.space_group_name_H-M   'P 1'
#
loop_
_entity.id
_entity.type
_entity.pdbx_description
1 polymer ?
#
loop_
_entity_poly.entity_id
_entity_poly.type
_entity_poly.pdbx_seq_one_letter_code
_entity_poly.pdbx_strand_id
1 'polypeptide(L)'
;MGLHFKEATSVYRKTLPYVLLQFGIGVLFALFGVIYLGLVGWLALRVVAGDGGLSLLAVAGVMIVGLVTFAAVWRLIQRYLLYMVKAGHVAVIAHVVEEGEAPDNQIRYGVNQVREYFLSATGLFGVSTLVDAVLKQFTRATARLKELIPVPIPQQLETLLAIVQKSIVLAVRYLDNAIIAYMFVDGNENRWQSAREGLVLYAQTWKTVLGSTLVIVGGMYALSFVLLTLLAPVSAALDVLPTALEALSWLIVAGLVAIVHTGLVKPWVKTVVITTFLVEQRERTPDEETEHALTDRSEKFREIVVKAENDEPIDEDRQGSNGTAETPGDTTA
;
A
#
# COMPACT_ATOMS: atom_id res chain seq x y z
N MET A 1 4.08 -2.95 26.15
CA MET A 1 4.13 -2.66 24.71
C MET A 1 5.04 -3.70 24.08
N GLY A 2 4.46 -4.79 23.57
CA GLY A 2 5.23 -5.85 22.93
C GLY A 2 5.68 -5.35 21.56
N LEU A 3 6.97 -5.03 21.41
CA LEU A 3 7.51 -4.88 20.07
C LEU A 3 7.61 -6.28 19.48
N HIS A 4 6.62 -6.71 18.69
CA HIS A 4 6.58 -7.99 17.96
C HIS A 4 7.58 -8.02 16.79
N PHE A 5 8.70 -7.32 16.96
CA PHE A 5 9.73 -7.08 15.96
C PHE A 5 10.42 -8.37 15.51
N LYS A 6 10.71 -9.26 16.47
CA LYS A 6 11.36 -10.54 16.19
C LYS A 6 10.46 -11.41 15.32
N GLU A 7 9.19 -11.47 15.66
CA GLU A 7 8.18 -12.22 14.91
C GLU A 7 7.97 -11.60 13.53
N ALA A 8 7.71 -10.29 13.44
CA ALA A 8 7.57 -9.60 12.16
C ALA A 8 8.78 -9.74 11.24
N THR A 9 10.00 -9.73 11.80
CA THR A 9 11.23 -9.95 11.03
C THR A 9 11.36 -11.40 10.58
N SER A 10 10.90 -12.37 11.39
CA SER A 10 10.79 -13.78 10.99
C SER A 10 9.81 -13.94 9.83
N VAL A 11 8.60 -13.38 9.95
CA VAL A 11 7.57 -13.37 8.91
C VAL A 11 8.13 -12.76 7.62
N TYR A 12 8.76 -11.59 7.71
CA TYR A 12 9.37 -10.93 6.56
C TYR A 12 10.43 -11.81 5.88
N ARG A 13 11.28 -12.50 6.65
CA ARG A 13 12.28 -13.43 6.10
C ARG A 13 11.63 -14.59 5.37
N LYS A 14 10.53 -15.14 5.91
CA LYS A 14 9.76 -16.21 5.28
C LYS A 14 9.06 -15.74 3.99
N THR A 15 8.66 -14.47 3.91
CA THR A 15 8.03 -13.88 2.71
C THR A 15 8.98 -13.16 1.76
N LEU A 16 10.30 -13.19 2.00
CA LEU A 16 11.32 -12.59 1.14
C LEU A 16 11.21 -12.99 -0.35
N PRO A 17 10.93 -14.26 -0.71
CA PRO A 17 10.73 -14.62 -2.11
C PRO A 17 9.62 -13.81 -2.79
N TYR A 18 8.50 -13.56 -2.10
CA TYR A 18 7.44 -12.69 -2.60
C TYR A 18 7.94 -11.26 -2.80
N VAL A 19 8.65 -10.73 -1.80
CA VAL A 19 9.19 -9.36 -1.82
C VAL A 19 10.15 -9.16 -3.00
N LEU A 20 11.06 -10.10 -3.23
CA LEU A 20 12.01 -10.06 -4.35
C LEU A 20 11.30 -10.12 -5.70
N LEU A 21 10.25 -10.92 -5.83
CA LEU A 21 9.47 -10.94 -7.07
C LEU A 21 8.74 -9.61 -7.30
N GLN A 22 8.09 -9.05 -6.28
CA GLN A 22 7.46 -7.73 -6.38
C GLN A 22 8.46 -6.65 -6.77
N PHE A 23 9.66 -6.71 -6.21
CA PHE A 23 10.75 -5.82 -6.59
C PHE A 23 11.13 -6.00 -8.07
N GLY A 24 11.33 -7.23 -8.53
CA GLY A 24 11.62 -7.54 -9.94
C GLY A 24 10.52 -7.06 -10.90
N ILE A 25 9.25 -7.26 -10.54
CA ILE A 25 8.09 -6.74 -11.28
C ILE A 25 8.17 -5.20 -11.36
N GLY A 26 8.47 -4.54 -10.24
CA GLY A 26 8.65 -3.09 -10.19
C GLY A 26 9.77 -2.59 -11.11
N VAL A 27 10.92 -3.27 -11.12
CA VAL A 27 12.05 -2.97 -12.02
C VAL A 27 11.64 -3.14 -13.49
N LEU A 28 10.99 -4.26 -13.83
CA LEU A 28 10.53 -4.52 -15.20
C LEU A 28 9.58 -3.42 -15.70
N PHE A 29 8.64 -3.00 -14.87
CA PHE A 29 7.72 -1.91 -15.21
C PHE A 29 8.40 -0.55 -15.31
N ALA A 30 9.40 -0.27 -14.47
CA ALA A 30 10.19 0.95 -14.59
C ALA A 30 10.96 0.98 -15.92
N LEU A 31 11.59 -0.14 -16.31
CA LEU A 31 12.26 -0.28 -17.60
C LEU A 31 11.29 -0.10 -18.76
N PHE A 32 10.11 -0.72 -18.70
CA PHE A 32 9.06 -0.55 -19.71
C PHE A 32 8.63 0.92 -19.83
N GLY A 33 8.48 1.63 -18.71
CA GLY A 33 8.17 3.06 -18.71
C GLY A 33 9.26 3.92 -19.36
N VAL A 34 10.53 3.64 -19.06
CA VAL A 34 11.68 4.32 -19.70
C VAL A 34 11.70 4.07 -21.20
N ILE A 35 11.50 2.82 -21.64
CA ILE A 35 11.47 2.46 -23.06
C ILE A 35 10.30 3.16 -23.77
N TYR A 36 9.09 3.11 -23.18
CA TYR A 36 7.91 3.73 -23.76
C TYR A 36 8.08 5.25 -23.91
N LEU A 37 8.49 5.94 -22.83
CA LEU A 37 8.68 7.39 -22.85
C LEU A 37 9.86 7.79 -23.75
N GLY A 38 10.92 6.98 -23.78
CA GLY A 38 12.05 7.14 -24.69
C GLY A 38 11.62 7.03 -26.15
N LEU A 39 10.75 6.07 -26.49
CA LEU A 39 10.19 5.92 -27.84
C LEU A 39 9.30 7.11 -28.22
N VAL A 40 8.42 7.56 -27.32
CA VAL A 40 7.58 8.74 -27.54
C VAL A 40 8.43 10.00 -27.76
N GLY A 41 9.47 10.19 -26.94
CA GLY A 41 10.43 11.29 -27.10
C GLY A 41 11.22 11.20 -28.40
N TRP A 42 11.68 10.00 -28.77
CA TRP A 42 12.39 9.78 -30.04
C TRP A 42 11.51 10.07 -31.26
N LEU A 43 10.24 9.61 -31.24
CA LEU A 43 9.25 9.92 -32.28
C LEU A 43 9.01 11.43 -32.38
N ALA A 44 8.87 12.12 -31.24
CA ALA A 44 8.72 13.57 -31.19
C ALA A 44 9.93 14.30 -31.83
N LEU A 45 11.16 13.85 -31.57
CA LEU A 45 12.37 14.41 -32.19
C LEU A 45 12.42 14.19 -33.71
N ARG A 46 11.99 13.02 -34.20
CA ARG A 46 11.89 12.74 -35.65
C ARG A 46 10.88 13.64 -36.35
N VAL A 47 9.78 13.98 -35.68
CA VAL A 47 8.78 14.91 -36.21
C VAL A 47 9.34 16.33 -36.31
N VAL A 48 10.16 16.77 -35.35
CA VAL A 48 10.87 18.08 -35.39
C VAL A 48 11.93 18.12 -36.49
N ALA A 49 12.65 17.01 -36.71
CA ALA A 49 13.80 16.95 -37.61
C ALA A 49 13.46 16.63 -39.09
N GLY A 50 12.19 16.34 -39.42
CA GLY A 50 11.77 16.07 -40.79
C GLY A 50 11.41 17.35 -41.57
N ASP A 51 11.67 17.36 -42.88
CA ASP A 51 11.42 18.48 -43.82
C ASP A 51 9.94 18.92 -43.95
N GLY A 52 9.02 18.29 -43.20
CA GLY A 52 7.57 18.43 -43.33
C GLY A 52 6.90 19.56 -42.53
N GLY A 53 7.65 20.39 -41.81
CA GLY A 53 7.11 21.62 -41.20
C GLY A 53 5.96 21.43 -40.22
N LEU A 54 5.89 20.29 -39.49
CA LEU A 54 4.93 20.15 -38.40
C LEU A 54 5.32 21.10 -37.27
N SER A 55 4.41 22.00 -36.91
CA SER A 55 4.66 23.03 -35.90
C SER A 55 5.00 22.42 -34.54
N LEU A 56 5.70 23.18 -33.68
CA LEU A 56 5.97 22.79 -32.28
C LEU A 56 4.70 22.31 -31.54
N LEU A 57 3.52 22.78 -31.96
CA LEU A 57 2.22 22.35 -31.43
C LEU A 57 1.89 20.88 -31.76
N ALA A 58 2.25 20.38 -32.94
CA ALA A 58 2.01 18.98 -33.30
C ALA A 58 2.90 18.02 -32.51
N VAL A 59 4.16 18.40 -32.29
CA VAL A 59 5.12 17.64 -31.46
C VAL A 59 4.68 17.63 -30.00
N ALA A 60 4.28 18.80 -29.48
CA ALA A 60 3.69 18.89 -28.16
C ALA A 60 2.42 18.03 -28.04
N GLY A 61 1.59 17.99 -29.08
CA GLY A 61 0.41 17.12 -29.17
C GLY A 61 0.75 15.64 -29.03
N VAL A 62 1.73 15.15 -29.81
CA VAL A 62 2.19 13.74 -29.73
C VAL A 62 2.73 13.40 -28.34
N MET A 63 3.53 14.30 -27.74
CA MET A 63 4.07 14.10 -26.39
C MET A 63 2.98 14.05 -25.33
N ILE A 64 1.99 14.96 -25.41
CA ILE A 64 0.86 14.99 -24.48
C ILE A 64 0.02 13.72 -24.62
N VAL A 65 -0.33 13.32 -25.84
CA VAL A 65 -1.10 12.10 -26.10
C VAL A 65 -0.34 10.89 -25.57
N GLY A 66 0.95 10.75 -25.88
CA GLY A 66 1.79 9.67 -25.38
C GLY A 66 1.84 9.62 -23.84
N LEU A 67 2.01 10.77 -23.18
CA LEU A 67 2.04 10.85 -21.72
C LEU A 67 0.68 10.50 -21.10
N VAL A 68 -0.42 11.01 -21.66
CA VAL A 68 -1.78 10.73 -21.18
C VAL A 68 -2.13 9.26 -21.37
N THR A 69 -1.83 8.67 -22.54
CA THR A 69 -2.03 7.25 -22.81
C THR A 69 -1.20 6.40 -21.86
N PHE A 70 0.07 6.74 -21.64
CA PHE A 70 0.91 6.05 -20.66
C PHE A 70 0.31 6.11 -19.26
N ALA A 71 -0.09 7.31 -18.80
CA ALA A 71 -0.67 7.49 -17.48
C ALA A 71 -1.98 6.69 -17.33
N ALA A 72 -2.82 6.65 -18.36
CA ALA A 72 -4.06 5.88 -18.35
C ALA A 72 -3.80 4.37 -18.25
N VAL A 73 -2.95 3.82 -19.13
CA VAL A 73 -2.55 2.39 -19.11
C VAL A 73 -1.88 2.04 -17.79
N TRP A 74 -0.99 2.89 -17.30
CA TRP A 74 -0.29 2.71 -16.04
C TRP A 74 -1.25 2.63 -14.85
N ARG A 75 -2.27 3.49 -14.78
CA ARG A 75 -3.30 3.44 -13.74
C ARG A 75 -4.06 2.12 -13.76
N LEU A 76 -4.39 1.60 -14.95
CA LEU A 76 -5.08 0.31 -15.08
C LEU A 76 -4.20 -0.84 -14.58
N ILE A 77 -2.92 -0.89 -15.00
CA ILE A 77 -1.96 -1.89 -14.53
C ILE A 77 -1.82 -1.83 -13.01
N GLN A 78 -1.71 -0.61 -12.44
CA GLN A 78 -1.62 -0.44 -11.00
C GLN A 78 -2.86 -0.94 -10.27
N ARG A 79 -4.05 -0.60 -10.77
CA ARG A 79 -5.33 -0.92 -10.13
C ARG A 79 -5.68 -2.40 -10.21
N TYR A 80 -5.46 -3.05 -11.35
CA TYR A 80 -5.95 -4.42 -11.59
C TYR A 80 -4.88 -5.50 -11.40
N LEU A 81 -3.63 -5.24 -11.76
CA LEU A 81 -2.56 -6.26 -11.71
C LEU A 81 -1.67 -6.09 -10.49
N LEU A 82 -1.04 -4.93 -10.34
CA LEU A 82 -0.07 -4.72 -9.27
C LEU A 82 -0.73 -4.68 -7.90
N TYR A 83 -1.96 -4.19 -7.81
CA TYR A 83 -2.70 -4.18 -6.56
C TYR A 83 -3.11 -5.58 -6.11
N MET A 84 -3.56 -6.43 -7.04
CA MET A 84 -3.84 -7.85 -6.78
C MET A 84 -2.61 -8.58 -6.22
N VAL A 85 -1.44 -8.37 -6.82
CA VAL A 85 -0.17 -8.93 -6.34
C VAL A 85 0.25 -8.31 -4.98
N LYS A 86 -0.03 -7.03 -4.73
CA LYS A 86 0.24 -6.40 -3.43
C LYS A 86 -0.64 -6.96 -2.31
N ALA A 87 -1.93 -7.15 -2.58
CA ALA A 87 -2.88 -7.79 -1.67
C ALA A 87 -2.55 -9.27 -1.47
N GLY A 88 -2.07 -9.96 -2.51
CA GLY A 88 -1.61 -11.34 -2.38
C GLY A 88 -0.45 -11.49 -1.40
N HIS A 89 0.47 -10.51 -1.36
CA HIS A 89 1.50 -10.49 -0.31
C HIS A 89 0.91 -10.26 1.08
N VAL A 90 -0.17 -9.46 1.21
CA VAL A 90 -0.89 -9.32 2.50
C VAL A 90 -1.44 -10.66 2.95
N ALA A 91 -2.10 -11.41 2.06
CA ALA A 91 -2.63 -12.73 2.37
C ALA A 91 -1.53 -13.73 2.78
N VAL A 92 -0.38 -13.70 2.12
CA VAL A 92 0.78 -14.54 2.51
C VAL A 92 1.33 -14.13 3.87
N ILE A 93 1.46 -12.83 4.16
CA ILE A 93 1.89 -12.36 5.48
C ILE A 93 0.91 -12.88 6.54
N ALA A 94 -0.40 -12.69 6.33
CA ALA A 94 -1.43 -13.13 7.26
C ALA A 94 -1.35 -14.64 7.52
N HIS A 95 -1.22 -15.45 6.46
CA HIS A 95 -1.04 -16.90 6.58
C HIS A 95 0.22 -17.28 7.39
N VAL A 96 1.36 -16.63 7.14
CA VAL A 96 2.59 -16.91 7.90
C VAL A 96 2.47 -16.50 9.37
N VAL A 97 1.68 -15.46 9.68
CA VAL A 97 1.40 -15.07 11.08
C VAL A 97 0.52 -16.10 11.79
N GLU A 98 -0.45 -16.70 11.10
CA GLU A 98 -1.35 -17.72 11.67
C GLU A 98 -0.71 -19.11 11.75
N GLU A 99 -0.19 -19.62 10.62
CA GLU A 99 0.31 -20.99 10.50
C GLU A 99 1.80 -21.12 10.86
N GLY A 100 2.50 -19.99 11.01
CA GLY A 100 3.92 -19.95 11.28
C GLY A 100 4.81 -20.27 10.08
N GLU A 101 4.32 -20.93 9.02
CA GLU A 101 5.09 -21.31 7.84
C GLU A 101 4.63 -20.61 6.54
N ALA A 102 5.55 -20.45 5.60
CA ALA A 102 5.23 -19.85 4.30
C ALA A 102 4.78 -20.91 3.28
N PRO A 103 3.77 -20.61 2.45
CA PRO A 103 3.38 -21.52 1.37
C PRO A 103 4.50 -21.70 0.35
N ASP A 104 4.64 -22.89 -0.23
CA ASP A 104 5.69 -23.20 -1.24
C ASP A 104 5.66 -22.21 -2.41
N ASN A 105 4.48 -22.01 -3.01
CA ASN A 105 4.27 -21.01 -4.06
C ASN A 105 3.45 -19.84 -3.52
N GLN A 106 4.15 -18.95 -2.81
CA GLN A 106 3.57 -17.79 -2.13
C GLN A 106 2.76 -16.89 -3.08
N ILE A 107 3.20 -16.72 -4.33
CA ILE A 107 2.51 -15.86 -5.31
C ILE A 107 1.17 -16.46 -5.69
N ARG A 108 1.17 -17.74 -6.08
CA ARG A 108 -0.05 -18.44 -6.48
C ARG A 108 -1.01 -18.50 -5.30
N TYR A 109 -0.52 -18.86 -4.13
CA TYR A 109 -1.32 -18.86 -2.89
C TYR A 109 -1.94 -17.49 -2.65
N GLY A 110 -1.13 -16.43 -2.57
CA GLY A 110 -1.62 -15.10 -2.24
C GLY A 110 -2.60 -14.54 -3.27
N VAL A 111 -2.33 -14.72 -4.57
CA VAL A 111 -3.25 -14.28 -5.63
C VAL A 111 -4.57 -15.07 -5.59
N ASN A 112 -4.51 -16.36 -5.30
CA ASN A 112 -5.72 -17.18 -5.18
C ASN A 112 -6.55 -16.77 -3.96
N GLN A 113 -5.93 -16.59 -2.79
CA GLN A 113 -6.63 -16.07 -1.60
C GLN A 113 -7.38 -14.77 -1.90
N VAL A 114 -6.74 -13.82 -2.58
CA VAL A 114 -7.39 -12.55 -2.93
C VAL A 114 -8.55 -12.77 -3.90
N ARG A 115 -8.38 -13.61 -4.93
CA ARG A 115 -9.42 -13.91 -5.92
C ARG A 115 -10.61 -14.63 -5.33
N GLU A 116 -10.38 -15.58 -4.43
CA GLU A 116 -11.43 -16.34 -3.76
C GLU A 116 -12.19 -15.48 -2.75
N TYR A 117 -11.46 -14.63 -2.01
CA TYR A 117 -12.05 -13.81 -0.96
C TYR A 117 -12.81 -12.59 -1.52
N PHE A 118 -12.19 -11.83 -2.42
CA PHE A 118 -12.73 -10.57 -2.94
C PHE A 118 -13.44 -10.69 -4.28
N LEU A 119 -13.40 -11.88 -4.91
CA LEU A 119 -14.09 -12.25 -6.16
C LEU A 119 -13.64 -11.51 -7.42
N SER A 120 -13.26 -10.24 -7.31
CA SER A 120 -12.77 -9.37 -8.38
C SER A 120 -11.77 -8.33 -7.84
N ALA A 121 -10.98 -7.75 -8.73
CA ALA A 121 -10.11 -6.63 -8.39
C ALA A 121 -10.91 -5.36 -8.02
N THR A 122 -12.10 -5.20 -8.60
CA THR A 122 -13.02 -4.10 -8.28
C THR A 122 -13.51 -4.22 -6.84
N GLY A 123 -13.90 -5.42 -6.41
CA GLY A 123 -14.34 -5.71 -5.05
C GLY A 123 -13.25 -5.43 -4.00
N LEU A 124 -12.05 -5.96 -4.22
CA LEU A 124 -10.88 -5.66 -3.37
C LEU A 124 -10.63 -4.14 -3.28
N PHE A 125 -10.68 -3.44 -4.41
CA PHE A 125 -10.48 -1.99 -4.45
C PHE A 125 -11.59 -1.24 -3.71
N GLY A 126 -12.84 -1.66 -3.84
CA GLY A 126 -13.98 -1.09 -3.13
C GLY A 126 -13.81 -1.15 -1.61
N VAL A 127 -13.55 -2.35 -1.08
CA VAL A 127 -13.31 -2.55 0.36
C VAL A 127 -12.11 -1.73 0.82
N SER A 128 -10.96 -1.86 0.15
CA SER A 128 -9.74 -1.17 0.56
C SER A 128 -9.88 0.35 0.56
N THR A 129 -10.62 0.92 -0.39
CA THR A 129 -10.84 2.37 -0.48
C THR A 129 -11.69 2.85 0.69
N LEU A 130 -12.73 2.12 1.07
CA LEU A 130 -13.56 2.45 2.23
C LEU A 130 -12.77 2.31 3.53
N VAL A 131 -12.04 1.20 3.71
CA VAL A 131 -11.17 0.97 4.88
C VAL A 131 -10.14 2.09 5.02
N ASP A 132 -9.43 2.43 3.94
CA ASP A 132 -8.44 3.53 3.94
C ASP A 132 -9.10 4.89 4.27
N ALA A 133 -10.32 5.12 3.78
CA ALA A 133 -11.07 6.33 4.11
C ALA A 133 -11.44 6.40 5.60
N VAL A 134 -11.88 5.31 6.21
CA VAL A 134 -12.16 5.23 7.66
C VAL A 134 -10.88 5.50 8.46
N LEU A 135 -9.78 4.83 8.14
CA LEU A 135 -8.50 4.99 8.84
C LEU A 135 -7.97 6.43 8.75
N LYS A 136 -8.14 7.09 7.60
CA LYS A 136 -7.81 8.52 7.44
C LYS A 136 -8.71 9.43 8.28
N GLN A 137 -10.02 9.16 8.32
CA GLN A 137 -10.97 9.92 9.15
C GLN A 137 -10.64 9.76 10.64
N PHE A 138 -10.41 8.52 11.09
CA PHE A 138 -10.00 8.19 12.45
C PHE A 138 -8.70 8.89 12.83
N THR A 139 -7.66 8.79 11.99
CA THR A 139 -6.35 9.42 12.25
C THR A 139 -6.48 10.94 12.37
N ARG A 140 -7.26 11.57 11.49
CA ARG A 140 -7.50 13.03 11.55
C ARG A 140 -8.21 13.43 12.84
N ALA A 141 -9.21 12.66 13.28
CA ALA A 141 -9.90 12.90 14.54
C ALA A 141 -8.94 12.76 15.72
N THR A 142 -8.14 11.69 15.76
CA THR A 142 -7.15 11.46 16.82
C THR A 142 -6.04 12.51 16.82
N ALA A 143 -5.65 13.04 15.67
CA ALA A 143 -4.68 14.12 15.57
C ALA A 143 -5.18 15.45 16.15
N ARG A 144 -6.50 15.70 16.18
CA ARG A 144 -7.11 16.88 16.83
C ARG A 144 -7.02 16.82 18.35
N LEU A 145 -6.88 15.63 18.95
CA LEU A 145 -6.61 15.53 20.40
C LEU A 145 -5.26 16.14 20.82
N LYS A 146 -4.39 16.52 19.87
CA LYS A 146 -3.20 17.33 20.17
C LYS A 146 -3.51 18.74 20.68
N GLU A 147 -4.73 19.24 20.48
CA GLU A 147 -5.21 20.49 21.11
C GLU A 147 -5.38 20.35 22.63
N LEU A 148 -5.34 19.12 23.17
CA LEU A 148 -5.38 18.80 24.59
C LEU A 148 -3.98 18.58 25.20
N ILE A 149 -2.90 18.93 24.49
CA ILE A 149 -1.54 19.02 25.07
C ILE A 149 -1.27 20.51 25.35
N PRO A 150 -1.58 21.01 26.57
CA PRO A 150 -1.44 22.42 26.92
C PRO A 150 0.00 22.67 27.38
N VAL A 151 0.96 22.42 26.49
CA VAL A 151 2.37 22.69 26.76
C VAL A 151 2.90 23.55 25.62
N PRO A 152 3.34 24.79 25.86
CA PRO A 152 3.90 25.64 24.81
C PRO A 152 5.15 24.95 24.26
N ILE A 153 5.04 24.48 23.01
CA ILE A 153 6.13 23.76 22.36
C ILE A 153 7.12 24.81 21.82
N PRO A 154 8.40 24.75 22.18
CA PRO A 154 9.42 25.63 21.62
C PRO A 154 9.48 25.50 20.10
N GLN A 155 9.65 26.63 19.39
CA GLN A 155 9.82 26.66 17.92
C GLN A 155 10.94 25.73 17.42
N GLN A 156 11.96 25.45 18.25
CA GLN A 156 13.06 24.55 17.91
C GLN A 156 12.62 23.07 17.75
N LEU A 157 11.42 22.71 18.25
CA LEU A 157 10.86 21.36 18.14
C LEU A 157 9.81 21.22 17.03
N GLU A 158 9.50 22.29 16.28
CA GLU A 158 8.56 22.23 15.15
C GLU A 158 9.02 21.23 14.08
N THR A 159 10.34 21.16 13.82
CA THR A 159 10.91 20.16 12.91
C THR A 159 10.68 18.73 13.41
N LEU A 160 10.82 18.49 14.72
CA LEU A 160 10.55 17.18 15.32
C LEU A 160 9.07 16.82 15.25
N LEU A 161 8.17 17.79 15.45
CA LEU A 161 6.73 17.59 15.28
C LEU A 161 6.36 17.27 13.84
N ALA A 162 6.97 17.94 12.86
CA ALA A 162 6.77 17.66 11.45
C ALA A 162 7.27 16.24 11.09
N ILE A 163 8.39 15.80 11.68
CA ILE A 163 8.88 14.42 11.54
C ILE A 163 7.88 13.45 12.16
N VAL A 164 7.42 13.70 13.39
CA VAL A 164 6.41 12.84 14.05
C VAL A 164 5.12 12.76 13.24
N GLN A 165 4.62 13.88 12.72
CA GLN A 165 3.43 13.88 11.85
C GLN A 165 3.66 13.08 10.57
N LYS A 166 4.81 13.26 9.89
CA LYS A 166 5.16 12.45 8.71
C LYS A 166 5.26 10.97 9.06
N SER A 167 5.81 10.63 10.22
CA SER A 167 5.89 9.26 10.72
C SER A 167 4.52 8.65 11.00
N ILE A 168 3.57 9.43 11.56
CA ILE A 168 2.18 8.98 11.75
C ILE A 168 1.53 8.70 10.40
N VAL A 169 1.65 9.62 9.43
CA VAL A 169 1.12 9.41 8.08
C VAL A 169 1.74 8.16 7.42
N LEU A 170 3.04 7.95 7.65
CA LEU A 170 3.75 6.78 7.16
C LEU A 170 3.25 5.48 7.78
N ALA A 171 2.95 5.50 9.08
CA ALA A 171 2.38 4.37 9.80
C ALA A 171 0.98 4.04 9.27
N VAL A 172 0.16 5.06 9.06
CA VAL A 172 -1.23 4.93 8.58
C VAL A 172 -1.29 4.31 7.19
N ARG A 173 -0.29 4.55 6.34
CA ARG A 173 -0.22 4.02 4.97
C ARG A 173 -0.29 2.48 4.88
N TYR A 174 0.04 1.77 5.95
CA TYR A 174 0.04 0.30 5.96
C TYR A 174 -1.06 -0.30 6.82
N LEU A 175 -1.88 0.53 7.45
CA LEU A 175 -2.97 0.06 8.32
C LEU A 175 -4.10 -0.58 7.53
N ASP A 176 -4.40 -0.07 6.33
CA ASP A 176 -5.36 -0.69 5.41
C ASP A 176 -4.97 -2.14 5.12
N ASN A 177 -3.69 -2.40 4.89
CA ASN A 177 -3.15 -3.73 4.66
C ASN A 177 -3.28 -4.61 5.90
N ALA A 178 -3.21 -4.04 7.11
CA ALA A 178 -3.41 -4.78 8.34
C ALA A 178 -4.87 -5.20 8.54
N ILE A 179 -5.83 -4.33 8.22
CA ILE A 179 -7.26 -4.68 8.20
C ILE A 179 -7.54 -5.77 7.16
N ILE A 180 -7.03 -5.62 5.94
CA ILE A 180 -7.17 -6.65 4.88
C ILE A 180 -6.53 -7.98 5.31
N ALA A 181 -5.39 -7.94 6.03
CA ALA A 181 -4.78 -9.14 6.58
C ALA A 181 -5.69 -9.83 7.60
N TYR A 182 -6.34 -9.05 8.48
CA TYR A 182 -7.30 -9.57 9.45
C TYR A 182 -8.51 -10.23 8.76
N MET A 183 -9.04 -9.59 7.71
CA MET A 183 -10.12 -10.17 6.91
C MET A 183 -9.76 -11.54 6.32
N PHE A 184 -8.48 -11.82 6.03
CA PHE A 184 -8.09 -13.15 5.55
C PHE A 184 -8.08 -14.24 6.63
N VAL A 185 -8.08 -13.88 7.91
CA VAL A 185 -7.85 -14.80 9.03
C VAL A 185 -9.00 -14.89 10.01
N ASP A 186 -9.93 -13.92 10.01
CA ASP A 186 -11.06 -13.90 10.95
C ASP A 186 -12.08 -15.02 10.71
N GLY A 187 -12.12 -15.60 9.51
CA GLY A 187 -13.01 -16.70 9.16
C GLY A 187 -14.47 -16.30 8.95
N ASN A 188 -14.80 -15.02 8.91
CA ASN A 188 -16.17 -14.55 8.71
C ASN A 188 -16.60 -14.75 7.23
N GLU A 189 -17.82 -15.27 7.03
CA GLU A 189 -18.42 -15.41 5.70
C GLU A 189 -18.81 -14.05 5.12
N ASN A 190 -19.38 -13.19 5.97
CA ASN A 190 -19.72 -11.81 5.63
C ASN A 190 -18.45 -10.96 5.62
N ARG A 191 -18.07 -10.51 4.42
CA ARG A 191 -16.78 -9.83 4.22
C ARG A 191 -16.78 -8.39 4.69
N TRP A 192 -17.94 -7.73 4.71
CA TRP A 192 -18.10 -6.41 5.30
C TRP A 192 -18.09 -6.48 6.82
N GLN A 193 -18.58 -7.57 7.40
CA GLN A 193 -18.45 -7.86 8.82
C GLN A 193 -16.97 -7.95 9.22
N SER A 194 -16.16 -8.68 8.46
CA SER A 194 -14.71 -8.72 8.68
C SER A 194 -14.05 -7.34 8.66
N ALA A 195 -14.45 -6.48 7.70
CA ALA A 195 -13.92 -5.13 7.60
C ALA A 195 -14.36 -4.27 8.80
N ARG A 196 -15.62 -4.40 9.23
CA ARG A 196 -16.19 -3.72 10.41
C ARG A 196 -15.42 -4.10 11.67
N GLU A 197 -15.34 -5.40 11.97
CA GLU A 197 -14.68 -5.92 13.17
C GLU A 197 -13.19 -5.56 13.19
N GLY A 198 -12.50 -5.71 12.06
CA GLY A 198 -11.10 -5.33 11.93
C GLY A 198 -10.86 -3.85 12.22
N LEU A 199 -11.74 -2.96 11.74
CA LEU A 199 -11.64 -1.52 12.01
C LEU A 199 -11.90 -1.18 13.49
N VAL A 200 -12.84 -1.87 14.15
CA VAL A 200 -13.09 -1.72 15.60
C VAL A 200 -11.88 -2.21 16.40
N LEU A 201 -11.35 -3.39 16.11
CA LEU A 201 -10.15 -3.94 16.75
C LEU A 201 -8.94 -3.02 16.55
N TYR A 202 -8.80 -2.41 15.37
CA TYR A 202 -7.78 -1.40 15.14
C TYR A 202 -8.00 -0.16 16.02
N ALA A 203 -9.23 0.35 16.09
CA ALA A 203 -9.55 1.50 16.94
C ALA A 203 -9.37 1.20 18.45
N GLN A 204 -9.41 -0.05 18.89
CA GLN A 204 -9.02 -0.44 20.25
C GLN A 204 -7.49 -0.53 20.42
N THR A 205 -6.76 -0.98 19.38
CA THR A 205 -5.32 -1.25 19.41
C THR A 205 -4.46 -0.10 18.88
N TRP A 206 -5.05 1.01 18.42
CA TRP A 206 -4.36 2.04 17.64
C TRP A 206 -3.13 2.62 18.32
N LYS A 207 -3.15 2.81 19.65
CA LYS A 207 -2.00 3.36 20.39
C LYS A 207 -0.80 2.41 20.30
N THR A 208 -1.04 1.11 20.42
CA THR A 208 0.01 0.09 20.37
C THR A 208 0.53 -0.09 18.95
N VAL A 209 -0.36 -0.22 17.97
CA VAL A 209 0.01 -0.37 16.55
C VAL A 209 0.73 0.88 16.04
N LEU A 210 0.22 2.07 16.35
CA LEU A 210 0.87 3.32 15.95
C LEU A 210 2.22 3.50 16.65
N GLY A 211 2.29 3.28 17.96
CA GLY A 211 3.52 3.47 18.73
C GLY A 211 4.65 2.53 18.29
N SER A 212 4.36 1.26 18.06
CA SER A 212 5.33 0.30 17.50
C SER A 212 5.81 0.74 16.11
N THR A 213 4.88 1.18 15.25
CA THR A 213 5.22 1.69 13.92
C THR A 213 6.08 2.94 13.98
N LEU A 214 5.78 3.88 14.90
CA LEU A 214 6.58 5.09 15.09
C LEU A 214 8.01 4.77 15.56
N VAL A 215 8.19 3.79 16.44
CA VAL A 215 9.53 3.32 16.86
C VAL A 215 10.31 2.81 15.65
N ILE A 216 9.68 2.04 14.77
CA ILE A 216 10.33 1.49 13.56
C ILE A 216 10.69 2.60 12.58
N VAL A 217 9.76 3.52 12.32
CA VAL A 217 10.00 4.66 11.45
C VAL A 217 11.11 5.56 12.02
N GLY A 218 11.13 5.78 13.34
CA GLY A 218 12.21 6.48 14.03
C GLY A 218 13.56 5.77 13.87
N GLY A 219 13.60 4.46 14.09
CA GLY A 219 14.79 3.64 13.85
C GLY A 219 15.28 3.69 12.40
N MET A 220 14.36 3.74 11.44
CA MET A 220 14.67 3.89 10.02
C MET A 220 15.27 5.26 9.70
N TYR A 221 14.78 6.35 10.32
CA TYR A 221 15.42 7.66 10.20
C TYR A 221 16.82 7.67 10.79
N ALA A 222 17.02 7.04 11.96
CA ALA A 222 18.34 6.91 12.56
C ALA A 222 19.30 6.11 11.66
N LEU A 223 18.85 4.98 11.10
CA LEU A 223 19.66 4.19 10.17
C LEU A 223 19.97 4.96 8.89
N SER A 224 18.99 5.71 8.35
CA SER A 224 19.19 6.55 7.17
C SER A 224 20.22 7.64 7.45
N PHE A 225 20.18 8.25 8.63
CA PHE A 225 21.19 9.23 9.05
C PHE A 225 22.59 8.59 9.15
N VAL A 226 22.71 7.41 9.75
CA VAL A 226 23.97 6.66 9.80
C VAL A 226 24.49 6.36 8.39
N LEU A 227 23.65 5.83 7.51
CA LEU A 227 24.01 5.55 6.12
C LEU A 227 24.46 6.82 5.38
N LEU A 228 23.78 7.95 5.58
CA LEU A 228 24.19 9.24 5.02
C LEU A 228 25.56 9.69 5.53
N THR A 229 25.86 9.51 6.82
CA THR A 229 27.21 9.81 7.34
C THR A 229 28.27 8.87 6.74
N LEU A 230 27.90 7.62 6.45
CA LEU A 230 28.78 6.65 5.80
C LEU A 230 29.03 6.96 4.31
N LEU A 231 28.20 7.82 3.70
CA LEU A 231 28.45 8.34 2.35
C LEU A 231 29.52 9.44 2.32
N ALA A 232 29.89 10.04 3.45
CA ALA A 232 30.94 11.07 3.51
C ALA A 232 32.33 10.60 3.00
N PRO A 233 32.85 9.41 3.38
CA PRO A 233 34.08 8.90 2.75
C PRO A 233 33.89 8.56 1.27
N VAL A 234 32.68 8.19 0.85
CA VAL A 234 32.37 7.94 -0.56
C VAL A 234 32.49 9.23 -1.35
N SER A 235 32.01 10.38 -0.84
CA SER A 235 32.15 11.66 -1.54
C SER A 235 33.61 12.01 -1.80
N ALA A 236 34.47 11.91 -0.78
CA ALA A 236 35.90 12.18 -0.93
C ALA A 236 36.58 11.27 -1.98
N ALA A 237 36.11 10.03 -2.12
CA ALA A 237 36.59 9.09 -3.14
C ALA A 237 36.05 9.40 -4.55
N LEU A 238 34.91 10.08 -4.65
CA LEU A 238 34.31 10.48 -5.94
C LEU A 238 34.86 11.82 -6.44
N ASP A 239 35.28 12.72 -5.57
CA ASP A 239 35.82 14.06 -5.91
C ASP A 239 37.07 14.02 -6.81
N VAL A 240 37.79 12.88 -6.83
CA VAL A 240 38.95 12.68 -7.71
C VAL A 240 38.56 12.30 -9.15
N LEU A 241 37.29 11.98 -9.39
CA LEU A 241 36.81 11.62 -10.72
C LEU A 241 36.52 12.88 -11.57
N PRO A 242 36.62 12.78 -12.90
CA PRO A 242 36.08 13.79 -13.80
C PRO A 242 34.59 14.04 -13.52
N THR A 243 34.14 15.29 -13.63
CA THR A 243 32.77 15.73 -13.27
C THR A 243 31.65 14.85 -13.86
N ALA A 244 31.81 14.37 -15.09
CA ALA A 244 30.83 13.47 -15.71
C ALA A 244 30.73 12.10 -15.01
N LEU A 245 31.87 11.54 -14.57
CA LEU A 245 31.94 10.26 -13.86
C LEU A 245 31.54 10.41 -12.40
N GLU A 246 31.86 11.53 -11.77
CA GLU A 246 31.39 11.88 -10.42
C GLU A 246 29.86 11.95 -10.39
N ALA A 247 29.26 12.71 -11.31
CA ALA A 247 27.80 12.82 -11.43
C ALA A 247 27.13 11.46 -11.69
N LEU A 248 27.69 10.64 -12.58
CA LEU A 248 27.21 9.28 -12.83
C LEU A 248 27.31 8.40 -11.58
N SER A 249 28.38 8.52 -10.82
CA SER A 249 28.59 7.76 -9.58
C SER A 249 27.55 8.13 -8.53
N TRP A 250 27.25 9.42 -8.35
CA TRP A 250 26.18 9.89 -7.47
C TRP A 250 24.80 9.38 -7.90
N LEU A 251 24.52 9.32 -9.21
CA LEU A 251 23.29 8.72 -9.73
C LEU A 251 23.19 7.22 -9.37
N ILE A 252 24.29 6.47 -9.48
CA ILE A 252 24.34 5.06 -9.10
C ILE A 252 24.10 4.90 -7.60
N VAL A 253 24.75 5.72 -6.76
CA VAL A 253 24.56 5.70 -5.29
C VAL A 253 23.11 6.01 -4.93
N ALA A 254 22.54 7.08 -5.48
CA ALA A 254 21.14 7.44 -5.24
C ALA A 254 20.17 6.34 -5.71
N GLY A 255 20.44 5.74 -6.87
CA GLY A 255 19.69 4.61 -7.40
C GLY A 255 19.73 3.39 -6.48
N LEU A 256 20.92 3.04 -5.96
CA LEU A 256 21.09 1.92 -5.03
C LEU A 256 20.32 2.16 -3.72
N VAL A 257 20.41 3.36 -3.15
CA VAL A 257 19.65 3.74 -1.95
C VAL A 257 18.15 3.64 -2.22
N ALA A 258 17.67 4.14 -3.36
CA ALA A 258 16.26 4.07 -3.73
C ALA A 258 15.78 2.62 -3.92
N ILE A 259 16.62 1.75 -4.49
CA ILE A 259 16.38 0.32 -4.69
C ILE A 259 16.25 -0.38 -3.34
N VAL A 260 17.22 -0.22 -2.43
CA VAL A 260 17.20 -0.85 -1.11
C VAL A 260 15.98 -0.39 -0.33
N HIS A 261 15.73 0.92 -0.32
CA HIS A 261 14.60 1.50 0.42
C HIS A 261 13.25 1.01 -0.14
N THR A 262 13.09 0.93 -1.46
CA THR A 262 11.81 0.54 -2.08
C THR A 262 11.59 -0.96 -2.08
N GLY A 263 12.64 -1.75 -2.32
CA GLY A 263 12.58 -3.20 -2.45
C GLY A 263 12.61 -3.95 -1.13
N LEU A 264 13.30 -3.44 -0.10
CA LEU A 264 13.49 -4.16 1.16
C LEU A 264 12.83 -3.44 2.34
N VAL A 265 13.08 -2.14 2.48
CA VAL A 265 12.64 -1.41 3.68
C VAL A 265 11.12 -1.22 3.70
N LYS A 266 10.52 -0.75 2.59
CA LYS A 266 9.06 -0.55 2.53
C LYS A 266 8.26 -1.85 2.78
N PRO A 267 8.58 -3.00 2.15
CA PRO A 267 7.86 -4.25 2.41
C PRO A 267 8.08 -4.79 3.82
N TRP A 268 9.26 -4.56 4.40
CA TRP A 268 9.53 -4.90 5.79
C TRP A 268 8.66 -4.09 6.76
N VAL A 269 8.59 -2.76 6.62
CA VAL A 269 7.71 -1.91 7.45
C VAL A 269 6.25 -2.37 7.34
N LYS A 270 5.77 -2.65 6.12
CA LYS A 270 4.44 -3.23 5.89
C LYS A 270 4.23 -4.51 6.70
N THR A 271 5.19 -5.43 6.67
CA THR A 271 5.11 -6.70 7.39
C THR A 271 5.04 -6.50 8.90
N VAL A 272 5.80 -5.54 9.44
CA VAL A 272 5.73 -5.25 10.88
C VAL A 272 4.38 -4.68 11.30
N VAL A 273 3.81 -3.76 10.52
CA VAL A 273 2.48 -3.20 10.82
C VAL A 273 1.42 -4.29 10.83
N ILE A 274 1.40 -5.14 9.79
CA ILE A 274 0.44 -6.25 9.69
C ILE A 274 0.62 -7.23 10.85
N THR A 275 1.84 -7.70 11.09
CA THR A 275 2.13 -8.70 12.14
C THR A 275 1.76 -8.15 13.51
N THR A 276 2.14 -6.91 13.80
CA THR A 276 1.84 -6.29 15.10
C THR A 276 0.34 -6.17 15.33
N PHE A 277 -0.41 -5.76 14.31
CA PHE A 277 -1.86 -5.70 14.41
C PHE A 277 -2.49 -7.08 14.62
N LEU A 278 -2.12 -8.07 13.79
CA LEU A 278 -2.66 -9.43 13.88
C LEU A 278 -2.36 -10.11 15.22
N VAL A 279 -1.19 -9.84 15.81
CA VAL A 279 -0.84 -10.39 17.13
C VAL A 279 -1.59 -9.67 18.25
N GLU A 280 -1.64 -8.32 18.23
CA GLU A 280 -2.29 -7.53 19.29
C GLU A 280 -3.81 -7.67 19.31
N GLN A 281 -4.43 -7.98 18.18
CA GLN A 281 -5.88 -8.16 18.09
C GLN A 281 -6.37 -9.52 18.62
N ARG A 282 -5.52 -10.57 18.64
CA ARG A 282 -5.90 -11.93 19.08
C ARG A 282 -6.46 -12.00 20.50
N GLU A 283 -6.03 -11.11 21.37
CA GLU A 283 -6.47 -11.05 22.76
C GLU A 283 -7.68 -10.13 22.96
N ARG A 284 -8.31 -9.66 21.88
CA ARG A 284 -9.41 -8.69 21.93
C ARG A 284 -10.60 -9.15 21.12
N THR A 285 -11.75 -8.68 21.58
CA THR A 285 -13.03 -8.80 20.87
C THR A 285 -13.51 -7.39 20.52
N PRO A 286 -14.12 -7.18 19.35
CA PRO A 286 -14.79 -5.92 19.05
C PRO A 286 -15.79 -5.55 20.16
N ASP A 287 -15.73 -4.30 20.63
CA ASP A 287 -16.63 -3.78 21.67
C ASP A 287 -17.58 -2.73 21.09
N GLU A 288 -18.79 -2.65 21.65
CA GLU A 288 -19.84 -1.75 21.19
C GLU A 288 -19.49 -0.26 21.41
N GLU A 289 -18.75 0.09 22.47
CA GLU A 289 -18.37 1.49 22.76
C GLU A 289 -17.48 2.05 21.65
N THR A 290 -16.47 1.29 21.24
CA THR A 290 -15.56 1.65 20.15
C THR A 290 -16.29 1.70 18.81
N GLU A 291 -17.20 0.75 18.57
CA GLU A 291 -18.01 0.73 17.34
C GLU A 291 -18.92 1.96 17.23
N HIS A 292 -19.62 2.32 18.31
CA HIS A 292 -20.43 3.54 18.36
C HIS A 292 -19.57 4.79 18.15
N ALA A 293 -18.42 4.88 18.82
CA ALA A 293 -17.51 6.00 18.65
C ALA A 293 -16.98 6.15 17.22
N LEU A 294 -16.76 5.04 16.50
CA LEU A 294 -16.39 5.06 15.08
C LEU A 294 -17.57 5.48 14.20
N THR A 295 -18.76 4.96 14.45
CA THR A 295 -19.99 5.25 13.69
C THR A 295 -20.38 6.72 13.78
N ASP A 296 -20.19 7.34 14.94
CA ASP A 296 -20.48 8.77 15.15
C ASP A 296 -19.49 9.68 14.42
N ARG A 297 -18.23 9.23 14.30
CA ARG A 297 -17.11 10.07 13.81
C ARG A 297 -16.75 9.82 12.35
N SER A 298 -17.20 8.72 11.76
CA SER A 298 -16.85 8.30 10.40
C SER A 298 -18.08 7.88 9.61
N GLU A 299 -18.49 8.74 8.67
CA GLU A 299 -19.53 8.42 7.69
C GLU A 299 -19.18 7.17 6.88
N LYS A 300 -17.89 6.95 6.60
CA LYS A 300 -17.41 5.77 5.87
C LYS A 300 -17.46 4.51 6.70
N PHE A 301 -17.30 4.61 8.01
CA PHE A 301 -17.50 3.46 8.89
C PHE A 301 -18.99 3.10 8.94
N ARG A 302 -19.88 4.10 9.02
CA ARG A 302 -21.33 3.88 8.94
C ARG A 302 -21.74 3.20 7.64
N GLU A 303 -21.13 3.57 6.52
CA GLU A 303 -21.32 2.89 5.23
C GLU A 303 -20.92 1.41 5.31
N ILE A 304 -19.80 1.08 5.95
CA ILE A 304 -19.37 -0.31 6.17
C ILE A 304 -20.34 -1.06 7.09
N VAL A 305 -20.84 -0.44 8.16
CA VAL A 305 -21.82 -1.04 9.07
C VAL A 305 -23.09 -1.43 8.31
N VAL A 306 -23.65 -0.52 7.51
CA VAL A 306 -24.85 -0.80 6.70
C VAL A 306 -24.59 -1.95 5.71
N LYS A 307 -23.44 -1.94 5.03
CA LYS A 307 -23.05 -3.02 4.11
C LYS A 307 -22.89 -4.37 4.81
N ALA A 308 -22.40 -4.37 6.05
CA ALA A 308 -22.28 -5.56 6.88
C ALA A 308 -23.66 -6.08 7.34
N GLU A 309 -24.54 -5.20 7.82
CA GLU A 309 -25.91 -5.57 8.23
C GLU A 309 -26.73 -6.16 7.08
N ASN A 310 -26.52 -5.66 5.86
CA ASN A 310 -27.19 -6.14 4.66
C ASN A 310 -26.52 -7.35 3.99
N ASP A 311 -25.35 -7.79 4.47
CA ASP A 311 -24.49 -8.79 3.83
C ASP A 311 -24.30 -8.52 2.32
N GLU A 312 -24.00 -7.26 1.97
CA GLU A 312 -23.88 -6.86 0.58
C GLU A 312 -22.73 -7.59 -0.12
N PRO A 313 -22.91 -8.11 -1.34
CA PRO A 313 -21.82 -8.72 -2.07
C PRO A 313 -20.73 -7.67 -2.36
N ILE A 314 -19.47 -8.05 -2.19
CA ILE A 314 -18.30 -7.20 -2.48
C ILE A 314 -18.19 -6.84 -3.99
N ASP A 315 -18.80 -7.63 -4.87
CA ASP A 315 -18.68 -7.53 -6.33
C ASP A 315 -20.07 -7.37 -6.97
N GLU A 316 -20.46 -6.13 -7.29
CA GLU A 316 -21.73 -5.81 -7.95
C GLU A 316 -21.79 -6.34 -9.41
N ASP A 317 -20.64 -6.51 -10.07
CA ASP A 317 -20.54 -6.88 -11.50
C ASP A 317 -21.09 -8.29 -11.81
N ARG A 318 -21.22 -9.18 -10.81
CA ARG A 318 -21.81 -10.53 -10.99
C ARG A 318 -23.34 -10.54 -11.05
N GLN A 319 -24.03 -9.53 -10.53
CA GLN A 319 -25.50 -9.49 -10.61
C GLN A 319 -26.00 -9.25 -12.04
N GLY A 320 -25.20 -8.61 -12.90
CA GLY A 320 -25.54 -8.37 -14.32
C GLY A 320 -25.45 -9.60 -15.22
N SER A 321 -24.87 -10.72 -14.77
CA SER A 321 -24.64 -11.91 -15.59
C SER A 321 -25.65 -13.04 -15.36
N ASN A 322 -26.38 -13.05 -14.24
CA ASN A 322 -27.29 -14.16 -13.88
C ASN A 322 -28.77 -13.84 -14.12
N GLY A 323 -29.09 -12.69 -14.72
CA GLY A 323 -30.47 -12.21 -14.93
C GLY A 323 -31.10 -12.49 -16.29
N THR A 324 -30.51 -13.32 -17.15
CA THR A 324 -31.09 -13.60 -18.49
C THR A 324 -31.05 -15.08 -18.83
N ALA A 325 -31.81 -15.86 -18.07
CA ALA A 325 -32.25 -17.19 -18.50
C ALA A 325 -33.74 -17.37 -18.14
N GLU A 326 -34.58 -16.43 -18.61
CA GLU A 326 -35.99 -16.75 -18.81
C GLU A 326 -36.07 -17.68 -20.01
N THR A 327 -36.38 -18.95 -19.76
CA THR A 327 -36.91 -19.85 -20.79
C THR A 327 -38.42 -19.87 -20.63
N PRO A 328 -39.21 -19.23 -21.51
CA PRO A 328 -40.65 -19.31 -21.44
C PRO A 328 -41.15 -20.56 -22.18
N GLY A 329 -41.71 -21.49 -21.42
CA GLY A 329 -42.93 -22.21 -21.79
C GLY A 329 -42.83 -23.27 -22.87
N ASP A 330 -42.72 -24.53 -22.44
CA ASP A 330 -43.33 -25.65 -23.17
C ASP A 330 -44.60 -26.06 -22.42
N THR A 331 -45.74 -25.54 -22.89
CA THR A 331 -47.05 -26.14 -22.61
C THR A 331 -48.01 -25.90 -23.78
N THR A 332 -48.53 -27.01 -24.30
CA THR A 332 -49.73 -27.20 -25.14
C THR A 332 -49.65 -26.93 -26.65
N ALA A 333 -49.40 -27.99 -27.43
CA ALA A 333 -50.43 -28.68 -28.22
C ALA A 333 -49.98 -30.10 -28.57
#